data_AF-A0A329YJK2-F1
#
_entry.id   AF-A0A329YJK2-F1
#
_cell.length_a   1.000
_cell.length_b   1.000
_cell.length_c   1.000
_cell.angle_alpha   90.00
_cell.angle_beta   90.00
_cell.angle_gamma   90.00
#
_symmetry.space_group_name_H-M   'P 1'
#
loop_
_entity.id
_entity.type
_entity.pdbx_description
1 polymer ?
#
loop_
_entity_poly.entity_id
_entity_poly.type
_entity_poly.pdbx_seq_one_letter_code
_entity_poly.pdbx_strand_id
1 'polypeptide(L)'
;MAGLGDKIADKALDYVVGGVTWAVVTLIPGLLGTQTLRDPFYHAGWLQENRAWIMPFAIVLLVSTCLALRVWGLIFVTIVAFVAASSFAYFYSGSSVLSDSTQLALWVAHAVVYSLFPAMLAGWTIMALKWTGVL
;
A
#
# COMPACT_ATOMS: atom_id res chain seq x y z
N MET A 1 34.69 -11.64 5.94
CA MET A 1 33.37 -12.22 5.63
C MET A 1 32.51 -12.03 6.86
N ALA A 2 31.40 -11.30 6.76
CA ALA A 2 30.49 -11.09 7.90
C ALA A 2 29.96 -12.45 8.41
N GLY A 3 29.90 -12.60 9.73
CA GLY A 3 29.41 -13.83 10.36
C GLY A 3 27.93 -14.07 10.05
N LEU A 4 27.46 -15.31 10.25
CA LEU A 4 26.04 -15.62 10.10
C LEU A 4 25.17 -14.77 11.05
N GLY A 5 25.68 -14.47 12.25
CA GLY A 5 25.02 -13.60 13.22
C GLY A 5 24.82 -12.17 12.72
N ASP A 6 25.84 -11.59 12.08
CA ASP A 6 25.77 -10.22 11.53
C ASP A 6 24.70 -10.10 10.44
N LYS A 7 24.57 -11.14 9.60
CA LYS A 7 23.54 -11.19 8.55
C LYS A 7 22.12 -11.31 9.11
N ILE A 8 21.95 -12.04 10.22
CA ILE A 8 20.66 -12.16 10.90
C ILE A 8 20.29 -10.84 11.59
N ALA A 9 21.26 -10.19 12.25
CA ALA A 9 21.07 -8.90 12.89
C ALA A 9 20.69 -7.80 11.87
N ASP A 10 21.38 -7.73 10.74
CA ASP A 10 21.04 -6.81 9.63
C ASP A 10 19.62 -7.04 9.12
N LYS A 11 19.22 -8.31 8.92
CA LYS A 11 17.86 -8.62 8.47
C LYS A 11 16.80 -8.35 9.53
N ALA A 12 17.11 -8.50 10.80
CA ALA A 12 16.21 -8.15 11.88
C ALA A 12 15.96 -6.63 11.92
N LEU A 13 17.01 -5.82 11.72
CA LEU A 13 16.88 -4.36 11.61
C LEU A 13 15.99 -3.95 10.43
N ASP A 14 16.12 -4.60 9.26
CA ASP A 14 15.21 -4.39 8.12
C ASP A 14 13.74 -4.60 8.53
N TYR A 15 13.45 -5.68 9.24
CA TYR A 15 12.08 -5.99 9.66
C TYR A 15 11.54 -5.02 10.71
N VAL A 16 12.39 -4.55 11.63
CA VAL A 16 11.99 -3.54 12.62
C VAL A 16 11.67 -2.22 11.94
N VAL A 17 12.57 -1.72 11.10
CA VAL A 17 12.37 -0.44 10.39
C VAL A 17 11.19 -0.53 9.42
N GLY A 18 11.08 -1.64 8.69
CA GLY A 18 9.95 -1.90 7.80
C GLY A 18 8.63 -1.98 8.55
N GLY A 19 8.58 -2.71 9.66
CA GLY A 19 7.40 -2.86 10.50
C GLY A 19 6.94 -1.54 11.12
N VAL A 20 7.88 -0.73 11.63
CA VAL A 20 7.58 0.61 12.18
C VAL A 20 7.06 1.54 11.09
N THR A 21 7.73 1.59 9.93
CA THR A 21 7.30 2.43 8.80
C THR A 21 5.91 2.03 8.33
N TRP A 22 5.68 0.72 8.17
CA TRP A 22 4.38 0.17 7.78
C TRP A 22 3.27 0.55 8.78
N ALA A 23 3.53 0.41 10.09
CA ALA A 23 2.58 0.74 11.14
C ALA A 23 2.25 2.23 11.16
N VAL A 24 3.26 3.09 11.04
CA VAL A 24 3.10 4.56 10.94
C VAL A 24 2.21 4.93 9.76
N VAL A 25 2.51 4.40 8.56
CA VAL A 25 1.76 4.74 7.34
C VAL A 25 0.32 4.20 7.39
N THR A 26 0.11 3.01 7.94
CA THR A 26 -1.21 2.36 7.93
C THR A 26 -2.13 2.89 9.03
N LEU A 27 -1.59 3.15 10.23
CA LEU A 27 -2.41 3.43 11.42
C LEU A 27 -2.60 4.93 11.68
N ILE A 28 -1.60 5.77 11.42
CA ILE A 28 -1.66 7.21 11.74
C ILE A 28 -2.76 7.95 10.96
N PRO A 29 -2.96 7.73 9.65
CA PRO A 29 -4.05 8.40 8.92
C PRO A 29 -5.43 8.09 9.50
N GLY A 30 -5.66 6.86 9.96
CA GLY A 30 -6.90 6.47 10.63
C GLY A 30 -7.08 7.13 12.00
N LEU A 31 -5.99 7.28 12.76
CA LEU A 31 -6.00 7.92 14.09
C LEU A 31 -6.18 9.44 14.04
N LEU A 32 -5.65 10.10 12.99
CA LEU A 32 -5.72 11.56 12.84
C LEU A 32 -7.00 12.05 12.13
N GLY A 33 -7.88 11.15 11.72
CA GLY A 33 -9.14 11.51 11.07
C GLY A 33 -8.97 12.24 9.74
N THR A 34 -7.83 12.07 9.05
CA THR A 34 -7.52 12.77 7.79
C THR A 34 -8.32 12.24 6.58
N GLN A 35 -9.31 11.36 6.80
CA GLN A 35 -10.06 10.67 5.75
C GLN A 35 -11.31 11.40 5.24
N THR A 36 -11.40 12.72 5.37
CA THR A 36 -12.48 13.48 4.70
C THR A 36 -12.09 13.85 3.27
N LEU A 37 -11.88 12.83 2.44
CA LEU A 37 -12.04 12.99 0.99
C LEU A 37 -13.52 12.72 0.69
N ARG A 38 -14.24 13.74 0.19
CA ARG A 38 -15.55 13.54 -0.44
C ARG A 38 -15.33 12.83 -1.77
N ASP A 39 -15.09 11.55 -1.69
CA ASP A 39 -14.92 10.67 -2.83
C ASP A 39 -16.32 10.33 -3.40
N PRO A 40 -16.52 10.41 -4.72
CA PRO A 40 -17.82 10.17 -5.37
C PRO A 40 -18.35 8.74 -5.17
N PHE A 41 -17.50 7.81 -4.72
CA PHE A 41 -17.83 6.41 -4.51
C PHE A 41 -18.46 6.13 -3.14
N TYR A 42 -18.03 6.83 -2.07
CA TYR A 42 -18.44 6.51 -0.70
C TYR A 42 -19.78 7.17 -0.36
N HIS A 43 -20.84 6.75 -1.03
CA HIS A 43 -22.20 7.04 -0.58
C HIS A 43 -22.59 6.13 0.59
N ALA A 44 -23.65 6.51 1.31
CA ALA A 44 -24.15 5.75 2.44
C ALA A 44 -24.55 4.34 1.98
N GLY A 45 -23.90 3.31 2.52
CA GLY A 45 -24.14 1.90 2.18
C GLY A 45 -23.09 1.26 1.28
N TRP A 46 -22.26 2.03 0.56
CA TRP A 46 -21.29 1.51 -0.42
C TRP A 46 -20.35 0.43 0.13
N LEU A 47 -19.81 0.64 1.34
CA LEU A 47 -18.93 -0.34 1.99
C LEU A 47 -19.66 -1.62 2.39
N GLN A 48 -20.96 -1.54 2.75
CA GLN A 48 -21.76 -2.71 3.09
C GLN A 48 -22.13 -3.53 1.86
N GLU A 49 -22.43 -2.85 0.74
CA GLU A 49 -22.68 -3.48 -0.56
C GLU A 49 -21.43 -4.20 -1.09
N ASN A 50 -20.25 -3.61 -0.88
CA ASN A 50 -18.98 -4.12 -1.38
C ASN A 50 -18.12 -4.84 -0.32
N ARG A 51 -18.73 -5.26 0.79
CA ARG A 51 -18.00 -5.88 1.93
C ARG A 51 -17.14 -7.09 1.55
N ALA A 52 -17.50 -7.80 0.49
CA ALA A 52 -16.77 -8.96 -0.02
C ALA A 52 -15.34 -8.61 -0.44
N TRP A 53 -15.06 -7.34 -0.79
CA TRP A 53 -13.75 -6.86 -1.22
C TRP A 53 -12.80 -6.52 -0.07
N ILE A 54 -13.31 -6.37 1.16
CA ILE A 54 -12.50 -5.99 2.32
C ILE A 54 -11.40 -7.04 2.60
N MET A 55 -11.76 -8.32 2.57
CA MET A 55 -10.80 -9.42 2.81
C MET A 55 -9.72 -9.50 1.73
N PRO A 56 -10.04 -9.45 0.42
CA PRO A 56 -9.06 -9.32 -0.64
C PRO A 56 -8.06 -8.16 -0.41
N PHE A 57 -8.52 -6.97 -0.03
CA PHE A 57 -7.62 -5.85 0.23
C PHE A 57 -6.70 -6.07 1.42
N ALA A 58 -7.21 -6.64 2.51
CA ALA A 58 -6.39 -7.04 3.65
C ALA A 58 -5.32 -8.07 3.24
N ILE A 59 -5.66 -9.04 2.39
CA ILE A 59 -4.71 -10.02 1.85
C ILE A 59 -3.66 -9.32 0.99
N VAL A 60 -4.06 -8.42 0.08
CA VAL A 60 -3.13 -7.66 -0.77
C VAL A 60 -2.16 -6.82 0.08
N LEU A 61 -2.65 -6.18 1.14
CA LEU A 61 -1.82 -5.42 2.08
C LEU A 61 -0.74 -6.31 2.73
N LEU A 62 -1.12 -7.48 3.24
CA LEU A 62 -0.17 -8.41 3.87
C LEU A 62 0.83 -8.99 2.86
N VAL A 63 0.34 -9.50 1.72
CA VAL A 63 1.17 -10.13 0.70
C VAL A 63 2.15 -9.14 0.09
N SER A 64 1.70 -7.92 -0.21
CA SER A 64 2.57 -6.87 -0.76
C SER A 64 3.65 -6.46 0.23
N THR A 65 3.35 -6.42 1.53
CA THR A 65 4.33 -6.15 2.59
C THR A 65 5.41 -7.22 2.62
N CYS A 66 5.03 -8.50 2.59
CA CYS A 66 5.99 -9.60 2.51
C CYS A 66 6.85 -9.55 1.24
N LEU A 67 6.23 -9.15 0.11
CA LEU A 67 6.90 -9.08 -1.18
C LEU A 67 7.90 -7.91 -1.25
N ALA A 68 7.54 -6.75 -0.69
CA ALA A 68 8.35 -5.53 -0.70
C ALA A 68 9.66 -5.65 0.11
N LEU A 69 9.80 -6.66 0.97
CA LEU A 69 11.04 -6.96 1.72
C LEU A 69 12.16 -7.54 0.83
N ARG A 70 11.85 -7.85 -0.43
CA ARG A 70 12.79 -8.31 -1.47
C ARG A 70 12.87 -7.27 -2.58
N VAL A 71 14.07 -6.97 -3.09
CA VAL A 71 14.29 -5.91 -4.10
C VAL A 71 13.38 -6.06 -5.33
N TRP A 72 13.33 -7.25 -5.94
CA TRP A 72 12.45 -7.48 -7.10
C TRP A 72 10.97 -7.39 -6.75
N GLY A 73 10.61 -7.79 -5.53
CA GLY A 73 9.25 -7.64 -5.03
C GLY A 73 8.86 -6.19 -4.79
N LEU A 74 9.77 -5.37 -4.26
CA LEU A 74 9.59 -3.92 -4.10
C LEU A 74 9.38 -3.23 -5.45
N ILE A 75 10.19 -3.55 -6.45
CA ILE A 75 10.04 -3.01 -7.81
C ILE A 75 8.68 -3.40 -8.37
N PHE A 76 8.27 -4.68 -8.24
CA PHE A 76 6.98 -5.14 -8.70
C PHE A 76 5.82 -4.40 -8.01
N VAL A 77 5.82 -4.33 -6.68
CA VAL A 77 4.80 -3.62 -5.90
C VAL A 77 4.73 -2.14 -6.32
N THR A 78 5.88 -1.51 -6.55
CA THR A 78 5.96 -0.10 -6.99
C THR A 78 5.33 0.09 -8.37
N ILE A 79 5.64 -0.78 -9.34
CA ILE A 79 5.08 -0.70 -10.69
C ILE A 79 3.55 -0.90 -10.66
N VAL A 80 3.07 -1.90 -9.93
CA VAL A 80 1.62 -2.17 -9.81
C VAL A 80 0.92 -1.00 -9.14
N ALA A 81 1.48 -0.46 -8.05
CA ALA A 81 0.94 0.72 -7.38
C ALA A 81 0.88 1.92 -8.32
N PHE A 82 1.92 2.15 -9.11
CA PHE A 82 1.97 3.26 -10.07
C PHE A 82 0.95 3.12 -11.20
N VAL A 83 0.78 1.91 -11.76
CA VAL A 83 -0.23 1.64 -12.79
C VAL A 83 -1.64 1.83 -12.24
N ALA A 84 -1.91 1.31 -11.04
CA ALA A 84 -3.21 1.45 -10.39
C ALA A 84 -3.51 2.93 -10.04
N ALA A 85 -2.52 3.67 -9.53
CA ALA A 85 -2.65 5.09 -9.21
C ALA A 85 -2.86 5.96 -10.46
N SER A 86 -2.14 5.65 -11.54
CA SER A 86 -2.28 6.37 -12.83
C SER A 86 -3.65 6.13 -13.44
N SER A 87 -4.12 4.87 -13.42
CA SER A 87 -5.45 4.51 -13.88
C SER A 87 -6.52 5.22 -13.05
N PHE A 88 -6.37 5.22 -11.71
CA PHE A 88 -7.28 5.93 -10.83
C PHE A 88 -7.32 7.42 -11.15
N ALA A 89 -6.15 8.09 -11.19
CA ALA A 89 -6.05 9.52 -11.45
C ALA A 89 -6.66 9.94 -12.80
N TYR A 90 -6.49 9.11 -13.84
CA TYR A 90 -7.02 9.40 -15.17
C TYR A 90 -8.56 9.37 -15.22
N PHE A 91 -9.19 8.40 -14.55
CA PHE A 91 -10.64 8.23 -14.59
C PHE A 91 -11.38 8.92 -13.43
N TYR A 92 -10.68 9.43 -12.42
CA TYR A 92 -11.27 9.96 -11.20
C TYR A 92 -12.24 11.13 -11.43
N SER A 93 -11.86 12.10 -12.28
CA SER A 93 -12.64 13.34 -12.48
C SER A 93 -14.01 13.14 -13.12
N GLY A 94 -14.20 12.03 -13.86
CA GLY A 94 -15.44 11.67 -14.54
C GLY A 94 -16.17 10.49 -13.90
N SER A 95 -15.80 10.09 -12.68
CA SER A 95 -16.25 8.82 -12.12
C SER A 95 -17.76 8.73 -11.88
N SER A 96 -18.43 9.84 -11.59
CA SER A 96 -19.88 9.88 -11.31
C SER A 96 -20.76 9.62 -12.53
N VAL A 97 -20.22 9.68 -13.75
CA VAL A 97 -20.95 9.40 -15.01
C VAL A 97 -20.63 8.01 -15.58
N LEU A 98 -19.76 7.24 -14.92
CA LEU A 98 -19.40 5.88 -15.33
C LEU A 98 -20.50 4.89 -14.95
N SER A 99 -20.57 3.75 -15.63
CA SER A 99 -21.44 2.64 -15.21
C SER A 99 -21.00 2.08 -13.86
N ASP A 100 -21.92 1.50 -13.10
CA ASP A 100 -21.67 0.95 -11.76
C ASP A 100 -20.48 -0.03 -11.73
N SER A 101 -20.34 -0.87 -12.77
CA SER A 101 -19.22 -1.81 -12.90
C SER A 101 -17.86 -1.11 -13.05
N THR A 102 -17.82 0.02 -13.74
CA THR A 102 -16.59 0.81 -13.92
C THR A 102 -16.29 1.65 -12.68
N GLN A 103 -17.32 2.16 -12.00
CA GLN A 103 -17.15 2.80 -10.69
C GLN A 103 -16.58 1.82 -9.66
N LEU A 104 -17.09 0.59 -9.63
CA LEU A 104 -16.55 -0.48 -8.78
C LEU A 104 -15.09 -0.79 -9.14
N ALA A 105 -14.75 -0.94 -10.42
CA ALA A 105 -13.38 -1.20 -10.84
C ALA A 105 -12.42 -0.06 -10.44
N LEU A 106 -12.88 1.18 -10.52
CA LEU A 106 -12.12 2.37 -10.12
C LEU A 106 -11.92 2.43 -8.60
N TRP A 107 -12.94 2.07 -7.83
CA TRP A 107 -12.85 1.92 -6.38
C TRP A 107 -11.91 0.78 -5.98
N VAL A 108 -11.93 -0.35 -6.69
CA VAL A 108 -10.98 -1.46 -6.49
C VAL A 108 -9.55 -0.99 -6.78
N ALA A 109 -9.32 -0.26 -7.87
CA ALA A 109 -8.00 0.30 -8.19
C ALA A 109 -7.50 1.24 -7.07
N HIS A 110 -8.37 2.10 -6.56
CA HIS A 110 -8.09 2.97 -5.42
C HIS A 110 -7.69 2.16 -4.17
N ALA A 111 -8.50 1.18 -3.78
CA ALA A 111 -8.25 0.35 -2.61
C ALA A 111 -6.97 -0.49 -2.75
N VAL A 112 -6.65 -0.96 -3.96
CA VAL A 112 -5.38 -1.63 -4.27
C VAL A 112 -4.20 -0.67 -4.03
N VAL A 113 -4.25 0.57 -4.53
CA VAL A 113 -3.20 1.57 -4.28
C VAL A 113 -2.99 1.77 -2.77
N TYR A 114 -4.08 1.97 -2.02
CA TYR A 114 -4.01 2.11 -0.57
C TYR A 114 -3.46 0.87 0.14
N SER A 115 -3.72 -0.32 -0.39
CA SER A 115 -3.19 -1.57 0.16
C SER A 115 -1.71 -1.78 -0.15
N LEU A 116 -1.22 -1.29 -1.28
CA LEU A 116 0.18 -1.42 -1.69
C LEU A 116 1.08 -0.32 -1.10
N PHE A 117 0.52 0.84 -0.80
CA PHE A 117 1.26 2.03 -0.38
C PHE A 117 2.11 1.83 0.89
N PRO A 118 1.62 1.20 1.98
CA PRO A 118 2.43 0.93 3.17
C PRO A 118 3.63 0.03 2.88
N ALA A 119 3.43 -1.01 2.07
CA ALA A 119 4.49 -1.93 1.66
C ALA A 119 5.57 -1.23 0.83
N MET A 120 5.15 -0.40 -0.13
CA MET A 120 6.05 0.39 -0.97
C MET A 120 6.89 1.34 -0.13
N LEU A 121 6.26 2.12 0.77
CA LEU A 121 6.99 3.04 1.64
C LEU A 121 7.95 2.31 2.56
N ALA A 122 7.52 1.24 3.23
CA ALA A 122 8.40 0.45 4.10
C ALA A 122 9.64 -0.07 3.37
N GLY A 123 9.45 -0.65 2.16
CA GLY A 123 10.57 -1.17 1.38
C GLY A 123 11.53 -0.08 0.89
N TRP A 124 11.00 1.05 0.38
CA TRP A 124 11.85 2.16 -0.07
C TRP A 124 12.56 2.88 1.08
N THR A 125 11.94 2.99 2.27
CA THR A 125 12.59 3.53 3.46
C THR A 125 13.80 2.68 3.86
N ILE A 126 13.67 1.35 3.90
CA ILE A 126 14.81 0.45 4.18
C ILE A 126 15.91 0.66 3.14
N MET A 127 15.56 0.65 1.84
CA MET A 127 16.53 0.85 0.75
C MET A 127 17.25 2.20 0.86
N ALA A 128 16.53 3.27 1.16
CA ALA A 128 17.10 4.61 1.32
C ALA A 128 18.08 4.64 2.50
N LEU A 129 17.69 4.10 3.65
CA LEU A 129 18.54 4.05 4.85
C LEU A 129 19.83 3.24 4.61
N LYS A 130 19.73 2.12 3.90
CA LYS A 130 20.90 1.31 3.49
C LYS A 130 21.81 2.05 2.54
N TRP A 131 21.26 2.80 1.59
CA TRP A 131 22.07 3.61 0.68
C TRP A 131 22.79 4.74 1.44
N THR A 132 22.14 5.35 2.43
CA THR A 132 22.78 6.38 3.26
C THR A 132 23.78 5.85 4.29
N GLY A 133 23.91 4.53 4.45
CA GLY A 133 24.78 3.90 5.45
C GLY A 133 24.30 4.06 6.89
N VAL A 134 23.04 4.43 7.09
CA VAL A 134 22.38 4.52 8.41
C VAL A 134 21.97 3.13 8.90
N LEU A 135 21.58 2.26 7.96
CA LEU A 135 21.47 0.80 8.10
C LEU A 135 22.64 0.17 7.35
#